data_AF-A0A4U6P2J8-F1
#
_entry.id   AF-A0A4U6P2J8-F1
#
_cell.length_a   1.000
_cell.length_b   1.000
_cell.length_c   1.000
_cell.angle_alpha   90.00
_cell.angle_beta   90.00
_cell.angle_gamma   90.00
#
_symmetry.space_group_name_H-M   'P 1'
#
loop_
_entity.id
_entity.type
_entity.pdbx_description
1 polymer ?
#
loop_
_entity_poly.entity_id
_entity_poly.type
_entity_poly.pdbx_seq_one_letter_code
_entity_poly.pdbx_strand_id
1 'polypeptide(L)'
;MQNNVTPRSFGSANGLPWIKAATYRGIMMLAADIGGPIDFSPEQRFPGARHGVLLEGANLLIVGTRTGPNIGLYDVSAVTLQYGMDLLLARFSGPVAKYDIYRCKDDQWFTGYQRAWFEDRYWFCPPDEVDQPFILAHRRGLQFSTHAPCPDARRFEAGLSLAAQTSTQWQEAA
;
A
#
# COMPACT_ATOMS: atom_id res chain seq x y z
N MET A 1 -23.26 29.90 -1.70
CA MET A 1 -21.87 30.25 -1.37
C MET A 1 -21.03 29.01 -1.60
N GLN A 2 -20.34 28.95 -2.74
CA GLN A 2 -19.44 27.84 -3.09
C GLN A 2 -18.13 28.06 -2.34
N ASN A 3 -17.83 27.17 -1.40
CA ASN A 3 -16.50 27.13 -0.78
C ASN A 3 -15.54 26.56 -1.82
N ASN A 4 -14.84 27.46 -2.52
CA ASN A 4 -13.69 27.16 -3.35
C ASN A 4 -12.57 26.59 -2.46
N VAL A 5 -12.63 25.30 -2.18
CA VAL A 5 -11.48 24.55 -1.70
C VAL A 5 -10.60 24.35 -2.92
N THR A 6 -9.61 25.23 -3.10
CA THR A 6 -8.54 25.02 -4.06
C THR A 6 -7.86 23.71 -3.70
N PRO A 7 -7.87 22.66 -4.56
CA PRO A 7 -7.12 21.46 -4.27
C PRO A 7 -5.64 21.85 -4.23
N ARG A 8 -5.01 21.71 -3.06
CA ARG A 8 -3.55 21.75 -2.99
C ARG A 8 -3.05 20.59 -3.82
N SER A 9 -2.42 20.91 -4.95
CA SER A 9 -1.72 19.96 -5.83
C SER A 9 -0.83 19.06 -4.98
N PHE A 10 -1.27 17.81 -4.79
CA PHE A 10 -0.40 16.71 -4.44
C PHE A 10 0.29 16.33 -5.75
N GLY A 11 1.59 16.59 -5.84
CA GLY A 11 2.37 16.30 -7.05
C GLY A 11 2.69 17.56 -7.85
N SER A 12 3.94 17.98 -7.74
CA SER A 12 4.60 18.69 -8.85
C SER A 12 4.52 17.81 -10.10
N ALA A 13 4.53 18.43 -11.29
CA ALA A 13 4.26 17.86 -12.61
C ALA A 13 5.11 16.64 -13.07
N ASN A 14 5.87 15.98 -12.18
CA ASN A 14 6.85 14.94 -12.51
C ASN A 14 6.82 13.69 -11.59
N GLY A 15 5.74 13.43 -10.84
CA GLY A 15 5.54 12.14 -10.17
C GLY A 15 5.02 12.21 -8.73
N LEU A 16 5.02 11.04 -8.07
CA LEU A 16 4.62 10.87 -6.68
C LEU A 16 5.36 11.83 -5.74
N PRO A 17 4.72 12.27 -4.63
CA PRO A 17 5.36 13.21 -3.71
C PRO A 17 6.64 12.64 -3.11
N TRP A 18 7.62 13.50 -2.87
CA TRP A 18 8.86 13.13 -2.19
C TRP A 18 8.56 12.52 -0.82
N ILE A 19 9.25 11.42 -0.49
CA ILE A 19 9.09 10.71 0.77
C ILE A 19 10.39 10.70 1.56
N LYS A 20 10.27 10.72 2.89
CA LYS A 20 11.43 10.61 3.77
C LYS A 20 12.10 9.23 3.63
N ALA A 21 13.40 9.16 3.90
CA ALA A 21 14.17 7.91 3.84
C ALA A 21 13.56 6.78 4.69
N ALA A 22 13.02 7.10 5.86
CA ALA A 22 12.30 6.13 6.70
C ALA A 22 11.07 5.56 5.98
N THR A 23 10.25 6.39 5.34
CA THR A 23 9.08 5.96 4.55
C THR A 23 9.50 5.12 3.34
N TYR A 24 10.63 5.44 2.70
CA TYR A 24 11.13 4.67 1.57
C TYR A 24 11.65 3.28 1.99
N ARG A 25 12.42 3.22 3.08
CA ARG A 25 12.73 1.93 3.73
C ARG A 25 11.44 1.17 4.04
N GLY A 26 10.40 1.92 4.45
CA GLY A 26 9.01 1.51 4.70
C GLY A 26 8.53 0.48 3.71
N ILE A 27 8.48 0.98 2.49
CA ILE A 27 7.96 0.27 1.35
C ILE A 27 8.94 -0.77 0.81
N MET A 28 10.26 -0.61 1.01
CA MET A 28 11.24 -1.63 0.64
C MET A 28 11.09 -2.90 1.47
N MET A 29 10.92 -2.79 2.79
CA MET A 29 10.67 -3.97 3.64
C MET A 29 9.32 -4.60 3.30
N LEU A 30 8.29 -3.78 3.06
CA LEU A 30 6.99 -4.27 2.59
C LEU A 30 7.10 -5.06 1.28
N ALA A 31 7.88 -4.56 0.31
CA ALA A 31 8.14 -5.27 -0.94
C ALA A 31 8.88 -6.60 -0.71
N ALA A 32 9.87 -6.61 0.19
CA ALA A 32 10.61 -7.81 0.56
C ALA A 32 9.73 -8.85 1.26
N ASP A 33 8.83 -8.41 2.14
CA ASP A 33 7.86 -9.26 2.86
C ASP A 33 6.86 -9.94 1.90
N ILE A 34 6.39 -9.22 0.88
CA ILE A 34 5.52 -9.79 -0.17
C ILE A 34 6.31 -10.75 -1.08
N GLY A 35 7.57 -10.39 -1.35
CA GLY A 35 8.52 -11.17 -2.14
C GLY A 35 8.37 -11.03 -3.66
N GLY A 36 9.34 -11.59 -4.37
CA GLY A 36 9.49 -11.47 -5.83
C GLY A 36 10.60 -10.50 -6.24
N PRO A 37 10.85 -10.34 -7.55
CA PRO A 37 11.81 -9.37 -8.05
C PRO A 37 11.35 -7.94 -7.75
N ILE A 38 12.21 -7.16 -7.11
CA ILE A 38 11.95 -5.76 -6.73
C ILE A 38 12.77 -4.85 -7.65
N ASP A 39 12.09 -3.97 -8.37
CA ASP A 39 12.70 -2.83 -9.03
C ASP A 39 12.66 -1.62 -8.09
N PHE A 40 13.85 -1.18 -7.65
CA PHE A 40 14.03 -0.04 -6.75
C PHE A 40 14.08 1.31 -7.47
N SER A 41 14.12 1.32 -8.81
CA SER A 41 14.18 2.53 -9.62
C SER A 41 13.17 2.49 -10.78
N PRO A 42 11.86 2.26 -10.48
CA PRO A 42 10.84 2.11 -11.51
C PRO A 42 10.70 3.35 -12.39
N GLU A 43 11.11 4.52 -11.92
CA GLU A 43 11.10 5.77 -12.69
C GLU A 43 11.95 5.75 -13.96
N GLN A 44 12.94 4.85 -14.06
CA GLN A 44 13.73 4.70 -15.28
C GLN A 44 12.88 4.19 -16.45
N ARG A 45 11.80 3.46 -16.16
CA ARG A 45 10.86 2.92 -17.15
C ARG A 45 9.51 3.63 -17.13
N PHE A 46 9.09 4.07 -15.94
CA PHE A 46 7.78 4.68 -15.68
C PHE A 46 7.99 6.02 -14.97
N PRO A 47 8.25 7.13 -15.70
CA PRO A 47 8.67 8.40 -15.10
C PRO A 47 7.84 8.89 -13.90
N GLY A 48 6.54 8.62 -13.86
CA GLY A 48 5.65 8.98 -12.75
C GLY A 48 5.84 8.17 -11.45
N ALA A 49 6.52 7.02 -11.52
CA ALA A 49 6.69 6.06 -10.41
C ALA A 49 7.85 6.40 -9.46
N ARG A 50 8.47 7.58 -9.62
CA ARG A 50 9.57 8.04 -8.76
C ARG A 50 9.19 7.94 -7.28
N HIS A 51 10.14 7.51 -6.46
CA HIS A 51 9.97 7.28 -5.00
C HIS A 51 9.08 6.08 -4.65
N GLY A 52 8.56 5.34 -5.62
CA GLY A 52 7.97 4.02 -5.42
C GLY A 52 9.00 2.89 -5.53
N VAL A 53 8.53 1.68 -5.25
CA VAL A 53 9.22 0.42 -5.59
C VAL A 53 8.24 -0.46 -6.34
N LEU A 54 8.68 -1.16 -7.38
CA LEU A 54 7.82 -2.00 -8.21
C LEU A 54 8.12 -3.47 -7.97
N LEU A 55 7.10 -4.24 -7.63
CA LEU A 55 7.16 -5.70 -7.68
C LEU A 55 6.83 -6.16 -9.09
N GLU A 56 7.86 -6.39 -9.92
CA GLU A 56 7.70 -6.63 -11.35
C GLU A 56 6.83 -7.86 -11.65
N GLY A 57 7.09 -8.96 -10.94
CA GLY A 57 6.32 -10.20 -11.10
C GLY A 57 4.84 -10.05 -10.73
N ALA A 58 4.53 -9.07 -9.88
CA ALA A 58 3.18 -8.77 -9.42
C ALA A 58 2.50 -7.62 -10.19
N ASN A 59 3.24 -6.91 -11.06
CA ASN A 59 2.80 -5.67 -11.68
C ASN A 59 2.19 -4.68 -10.65
N LEU A 60 2.83 -4.60 -9.47
CA LEU A 60 2.34 -3.87 -8.31
C LEU A 60 3.32 -2.77 -7.91
N LEU A 61 2.91 -1.51 -8.09
CA LEU A 61 3.65 -0.37 -7.59
C LEU A 61 3.36 -0.17 -6.11
N ILE A 62 4.40 -0.04 -5.30
CA ILE A 62 4.29 0.23 -3.87
C ILE A 62 4.78 1.65 -3.60
N VAL A 63 3.96 2.42 -2.90
CA VAL A 63 4.21 3.84 -2.61
C VAL A 63 4.00 4.08 -1.13
N GLY A 64 4.85 4.91 -0.52
CA GLY A 64 4.75 5.28 0.88
C GLY A 64 4.22 6.71 1.04
N THR A 65 3.48 6.99 2.10
CA THR A 65 3.11 8.35 2.47
C THR A 65 2.97 8.50 3.98
N ARG A 66 3.10 9.73 4.49
CA ARG A 66 2.78 10.10 5.87
C ARG A 66 1.46 10.83 6.00
N THR A 67 0.71 10.93 4.91
CA THR A 67 -0.56 11.66 4.89
C THR A 67 -1.67 10.83 5.53
N GLY A 68 -2.66 11.56 6.07
CA GLY A 68 -3.89 10.96 6.56
C GLY A 68 -4.66 10.19 5.49
N PRO A 69 -5.72 9.47 5.87
CA PRO A 69 -6.55 8.70 4.96
C PRO A 69 -7.14 9.57 3.85
N ASN A 70 -7.40 8.97 2.69
CA ASN A 70 -8.00 9.59 1.49
C ASN A 70 -7.20 10.73 0.82
N ILE A 71 -6.06 11.13 1.37
CA ILE A 71 -5.21 12.16 0.78
C ILE A 71 -4.33 11.55 -0.31
N GLY A 72 -4.35 12.16 -1.50
CA GLY A 72 -3.49 11.84 -2.64
C GLY A 72 -3.90 10.58 -3.42
N LEU A 73 -5.06 9.99 -3.15
CA LEU A 73 -5.49 8.77 -3.84
C LEU A 73 -5.50 8.94 -5.37
N TYR A 74 -6.16 9.99 -5.86
CA TYR A 74 -6.29 10.26 -7.30
C TYR A 74 -4.94 10.43 -7.99
N ASP A 75 -4.05 11.24 -7.40
CA ASP A 75 -2.75 11.56 -7.98
C ASP A 75 -1.86 10.31 -8.09
N VAL A 76 -1.91 9.44 -7.07
CA VAL A 76 -1.12 8.21 -7.03
C VAL A 76 -1.71 7.16 -7.97
N SER A 77 -3.05 7.01 -8.05
CA SER A 77 -3.69 6.09 -9.00
C SER A 77 -3.52 6.50 -10.46
N ALA A 78 -3.42 7.81 -10.75
CA ALA A 78 -3.24 8.29 -12.12
C ALA A 78 -1.95 7.75 -12.75
N VAL A 79 -0.87 7.65 -11.96
CA VAL A 79 0.41 7.05 -12.39
C VAL A 79 0.21 5.58 -12.75
N THR A 80 -0.51 4.82 -11.93
CA THR A 80 -0.65 3.38 -12.14
C THR A 80 -1.64 3.04 -13.24
N LEU A 81 -2.71 3.84 -13.39
CA LEU A 81 -3.62 3.80 -14.52
C LEU A 81 -2.91 3.96 -15.86
N GLN A 82 -1.99 4.93 -15.96
CA GLN A 82 -1.24 5.21 -17.18
C GLN A 82 -0.46 3.99 -17.69
N TYR A 83 -0.01 3.13 -16.79
CA TYR A 83 0.85 1.98 -17.09
C TYR A 83 0.18 0.62 -16.83
N GLY A 84 -1.10 0.60 -16.47
CA GLY A 84 -1.85 -0.63 -16.22
C GLY A 84 -1.36 -1.42 -14.99
N MET A 85 -0.88 -0.73 -13.95
CA MET A 85 -0.33 -1.34 -12.73
C MET A 85 -1.34 -1.35 -11.59
N ASP A 86 -1.33 -2.38 -10.75
CA ASP A 86 -1.97 -2.28 -9.44
C ASP A 86 -1.08 -1.41 -8.52
N LEU A 87 -1.68 -0.88 -7.45
CA LEU A 87 -1.02 0.03 -6.53
C LEU A 87 -1.28 -0.35 -5.08
N LEU A 88 -0.22 -0.30 -4.27
CA LEU A 88 -0.27 -0.43 -2.83
C LEU A 88 0.30 0.85 -2.19
N LEU A 89 -0.56 1.65 -1.60
CA LEU A 89 -0.21 2.87 -0.88
C LEU A 89 -0.12 2.59 0.62
N ALA A 90 1.10 2.52 1.15
CA ALA A 90 1.38 2.38 2.57
C ALA A 90 1.35 3.74 3.27
N ARG A 91 0.45 3.90 4.25
CA ARG A 91 0.27 5.11 5.05
C ARG A 91 0.91 4.96 6.43
N PHE A 92 1.97 5.71 6.66
CA PHE A 92 2.71 5.81 7.92
C PHE A 92 2.35 7.10 8.67
N SER A 93 1.05 7.34 8.88
CA SER A 93 0.50 8.57 9.48
C SER A 93 0.03 8.42 10.92
N GLY A 94 0.15 7.22 11.51
CA GLY A 94 -0.31 6.92 12.86
C GLY A 94 0.49 5.78 13.51
N PRO A 95 0.06 5.30 14.69
CA PRO A 95 0.77 4.28 15.44
C PRO A 95 0.83 2.92 14.73
N VAL A 96 -0.11 2.66 13.82
CA VAL A 96 -0.16 1.46 12.98
C VAL A 96 -0.28 1.91 11.54
N ALA A 97 0.57 1.37 10.66
CA ALA A 97 0.49 1.65 9.24
C ALA A 97 -0.82 1.10 8.65
N LYS A 98 -1.46 1.89 7.79
CA LYS A 98 -2.65 1.49 7.02
C LYS A 98 -2.30 1.38 5.55
N TYR A 99 -3.05 0.58 4.82
CA TYR A 99 -2.78 0.30 3.41
C TYR A 99 -4.02 0.61 2.59
N ASP A 100 -3.84 1.38 1.53
CA ASP A 100 -4.85 1.52 0.49
C ASP A 100 -4.36 0.79 -0.74
N ILE A 101 -5.23 0.01 -1.37
CA ILE A 101 -4.93 -0.82 -2.52
C ILE A 101 -5.81 -0.35 -3.66
N TYR A 102 -5.19 -0.03 -4.78
CA TYR A 102 -5.89 0.31 -6.00
C TYR A 102 -5.69 -0.79 -7.03
N ARG A 103 -6.81 -1.32 -7.51
CA ARG A 103 -6.86 -2.37 -8.50
C ARG A 103 -7.17 -1.75 -9.86
N CYS A 104 -6.16 -1.70 -10.72
CA CYS A 104 -6.25 -0.95 -11.98
C CYS A 104 -7.27 -1.55 -12.95
N LYS A 105 -7.38 -2.88 -13.00
CA LYS A 105 -8.33 -3.56 -13.89
C LYS A 105 -9.78 -3.13 -13.68
N ASP A 106 -10.14 -2.84 -12.43
CA ASP A 106 -11.52 -2.55 -12.02
C ASP A 106 -11.71 -1.06 -11.67
N ASP A 107 -10.65 -0.26 -11.79
CA ASP A 107 -10.62 1.15 -11.37
C ASP A 107 -11.16 1.36 -9.94
N GLN A 108 -10.75 0.49 -9.01
CA GLN A 108 -11.34 0.40 -7.68
C GLN A 108 -10.30 0.55 -6.57
N TRP A 109 -10.65 1.35 -5.56
CA TRP A 109 -9.90 1.49 -4.31
C TRP A 109 -10.47 0.60 -3.20
N PHE A 110 -9.56 0.05 -2.41
CA PHE A 110 -9.78 -0.71 -1.18
C PHE A 110 -8.95 -0.02 -0.08
N THR A 111 -9.59 0.65 0.88
CA THR A 111 -8.90 1.61 1.76
C THR A 111 -8.89 1.19 3.23
N GLY A 112 -7.88 1.65 3.97
CA GLY A 112 -7.81 1.46 5.42
C GLY A 112 -7.44 0.06 5.88
N TYR A 113 -6.90 -0.77 4.99
CA TYR A 113 -6.51 -2.15 5.28
C TYR A 113 -5.37 -2.20 6.30
N GLN A 114 -5.31 -3.32 7.03
CA GLN A 114 -4.17 -3.69 7.87
C GLN A 114 -3.46 -4.89 7.29
N ARG A 115 -2.14 -4.95 7.48
CA ARG A 115 -1.36 -6.12 7.09
C ARG A 115 -1.45 -7.21 8.16
N ALA A 116 -1.31 -8.47 7.74
CA ALA A 116 -1.24 -9.63 8.62
C ALA A 116 -0.38 -10.73 8.01
N TRP A 117 0.22 -11.55 8.87
CA TRP A 117 0.96 -12.76 8.47
C TRP A 117 0.18 -14.01 8.89
N PHE A 118 -0.12 -14.88 7.92
CA PHE A 118 -0.77 -16.17 8.16
C PHE A 118 -0.10 -17.26 7.33
N GLU A 119 0.45 -18.28 8.00
CA GLU A 119 1.07 -19.43 7.32
C GLU A 119 2.12 -18.99 6.28
N ASP A 120 3.02 -18.08 6.68
CA ASP A 120 4.06 -17.47 5.83
C ASP A 120 3.54 -16.72 4.60
N ARG A 121 2.26 -16.34 4.61
CA ARG A 121 1.63 -15.55 3.56
C ARG A 121 1.30 -14.15 4.07
N TYR A 122 1.50 -13.18 3.19
CA TYR A 122 1.29 -11.77 3.46
C TYR A 122 -0.12 -11.33 3.05
N TRP A 123 -0.94 -10.97 4.01
CA TRP A 123 -2.34 -10.59 3.80
C TRP A 123 -2.59 -9.12 4.11
N PHE A 124 -3.53 -8.53 3.40
CA PHE A 124 -4.21 -7.30 3.78
C PHE A 124 -5.64 -7.66 4.19
N CYS A 125 -5.98 -7.33 5.42
CA CYS A 125 -7.28 -7.53 6.01
C CYS A 125 -8.08 -6.21 5.95
N PRO A 126 -9.35 -6.27 5.54
CA PRO A 126 -10.20 -5.09 5.47
C PRO A 126 -10.43 -4.50 6.88
N PRO A 127 -10.81 -3.21 6.98
CA PRO A 127 -11.41 -2.70 8.21
C PRO A 127 -12.70 -3.47 8.53
N ASP A 128 -13.25 -3.35 9.75
CA ASP A 128 -14.44 -4.07 10.27
C ASP A 128 -15.76 -3.83 9.48
N GLU A 129 -15.69 -3.19 8.32
CA GLU A 129 -16.79 -3.01 7.39
C GLU A 129 -17.13 -4.32 6.68
N VAL A 130 -18.40 -4.70 6.78
CA VAL A 130 -18.96 -5.86 6.10
C VAL A 130 -18.95 -5.58 4.59
N ASP A 131 -18.53 -6.58 3.80
CA ASP A 131 -18.46 -6.61 2.31
C ASP A 131 -17.13 -6.25 1.64
N GLN A 132 -16.06 -5.96 2.39
CA GLN A 132 -14.73 -5.80 1.80
C GLN A 132 -13.95 -7.13 1.71
N PRO A 133 -13.22 -7.42 0.62
CA PRO A 133 -12.46 -8.66 0.47
C PRO A 133 -11.18 -8.65 1.30
N PHE A 134 -10.73 -9.83 1.71
CA PHE A 134 -9.36 -10.08 2.15
C PHE A 134 -8.45 -10.18 0.93
N ILE A 135 -7.22 -9.65 1.03
CA ILE A 135 -6.31 -9.57 -0.12
C ILE A 135 -5.01 -10.28 0.23
N LEU A 136 -4.71 -11.37 -0.47
CA LEU A 136 -3.42 -12.04 -0.39
C LEU A 136 -2.44 -11.36 -1.33
N ALA A 137 -1.34 -10.83 -0.79
CA ALA A 137 -0.22 -10.30 -1.55
C ALA A 137 0.76 -11.42 -1.86
N HIS A 138 1.07 -11.59 -3.14
CA HIS A 138 1.96 -12.64 -3.61
C HIS A 138 2.89 -12.09 -4.68
N ARG A 139 4.06 -12.72 -4.86
CA ARG A 139 5.06 -12.39 -5.90
C ARG A 139 4.55 -12.36 -7.35
N ARG A 140 3.30 -12.76 -7.60
CA ARG A 140 2.63 -12.77 -8.92
C ARG A 140 1.42 -11.84 -9.02
N GLY A 141 1.13 -11.07 -7.98
CA GLY A 141 -0.01 -10.15 -7.95
C GLY A 141 -0.83 -10.26 -6.68
N LEU A 142 -1.94 -9.53 -6.66
CA LEU A 142 -2.91 -9.50 -5.59
C LEU A 142 -4.05 -10.48 -5.85
N GLN A 143 -4.42 -11.27 -4.85
CA GLN A 143 -5.54 -12.20 -4.92
C GLN A 143 -6.63 -11.78 -3.91
N PHE A 144 -7.84 -11.59 -4.41
CA PHE A 144 -8.98 -11.12 -3.62
C PHE A 144 -9.84 -12.31 -3.18
N SER A 145 -10.16 -12.38 -1.89
CA SER A 145 -10.88 -13.48 -1.24
C SER A 145 -12.02 -12.93 -0.40
N THR A 146 -13.19 -13.57 -0.46
CA THR A 146 -14.31 -13.29 0.45
C THR A 146 -14.15 -13.99 1.81
N HIS A 147 -13.15 -14.86 1.94
CA HIS A 147 -12.89 -15.63 3.16
C HIS A 147 -11.67 -15.08 3.89
N ALA A 148 -11.78 -14.98 5.21
CA ALA A 148 -10.69 -14.62 6.09
C ALA A 148 -9.53 -15.62 5.95
N PRO A 149 -8.27 -15.16 6.12
CA PRO A 149 -7.10 -16.03 6.06
C PRO A 149 -7.06 -17.08 7.17
N CYS A 150 -7.76 -16.83 8.29
CA CYS A 150 -7.92 -17.78 9.37
C CYS A 150 -9.34 -17.65 9.97
N PRO A 151 -10.07 -18.76 10.21
CA PRO A 151 -11.39 -18.72 10.82
C PRO A 151 -11.37 -18.48 12.34
N ASP A 152 -10.20 -18.60 12.99
CA ASP A 152 -10.04 -18.41 14.43
C ASP A 152 -9.71 -16.94 14.75
N ALA A 153 -10.62 -16.27 15.47
CA ALA A 153 -10.48 -14.87 15.85
C ALA A 153 -9.21 -14.57 16.68
N ARG A 154 -8.78 -15.48 17.58
CA ARG A 154 -7.57 -15.26 18.37
C ARG A 154 -6.32 -15.34 17.50
N ARG A 155 -6.29 -16.29 16.57
CA ARG A 155 -5.19 -16.40 15.60
C ARG A 155 -5.18 -15.19 14.66
N PHE A 156 -6.35 -14.69 14.29
CA PHE A 156 -6.49 -13.49 13.47
C PHE A 156 -5.88 -12.25 14.15
N GLU A 157 -6.26 -11.99 15.40
CA GLU A 157 -5.71 -10.90 16.20
C GLU A 157 -4.19 -11.03 16.43
N ALA A 158 -3.70 -12.26 16.62
CA ALA A 158 -2.27 -12.52 16.74
C ALA A 158 -1.51 -12.18 15.43
N GLY A 159 -2.10 -12.51 14.27
CA GLY A 159 -1.55 -12.18 12.96
C GLY A 159 -1.45 -10.67 12.72
N LEU A 160 -2.48 -9.90 13.12
CA LEU A 160 -2.47 -8.44 13.08
C LEU A 160 -1.42 -7.85 14.04
N SER A 161 -1.34 -8.39 15.25
CA SER A 161 -0.41 -7.93 16.29
C SER A 161 1.06 -8.15 15.89
N LEU A 162 1.41 -9.31 15.33
CA LEU A 162 2.76 -9.59 14.84
C LEU A 162 3.15 -8.62 13.71
N ALA A 163 2.21 -8.31 12.83
CA ALA A 163 2.44 -7.37 11.74
C ALA A 163 2.58 -5.92 12.24
N ALA A 164 1.91 -5.57 13.35
CA ALA A 164 2.11 -4.31 14.04
C ALA A 164 3.49 -4.22 14.73
N GLN A 165 4.00 -5.31 15.31
CA GLN A 165 5.33 -5.37 15.94
C GLN A 165 6.47 -5.21 14.94
N THR A 166 6.38 -5.88 13.80
CA THR A 166 7.30 -5.67 12.68
C THR A 166 7.18 -4.25 12.10
N SER A 167 6.04 -3.58 12.30
CA SER A 167 5.89 -2.17 11.93
C SER A 167 6.43 -1.21 13.00
N THR A 168 6.63 -1.65 14.24
CA THR A 168 7.27 -0.85 15.30
C THR A 168 8.77 -0.68 15.07
N GLN A 169 9.37 -1.45 14.15
CA GLN A 169 10.71 -1.15 13.61
C GLN A 169 10.75 0.11 12.71
N TRP A 170 9.60 0.72 12.37
CA TRP A 170 9.51 2.02 11.67
C TRP A 170 9.78 3.24 12.55
N GLN A 171 10.14 3.07 13.83
CA GLN A 171 10.41 4.22 14.70
C GLN A 171 11.55 5.08 14.13
N GLU A 172 11.25 6.36 13.89
CA GLU A 172 12.26 7.37 13.55
C GLU A 172 13.32 7.32 14.66
N ALA A 173 14.59 7.04 14.30
CA ALA A 173 15.69 7.46 15.14
C ALA A 173 15.55 8.99 15.27
N ALA A 174 15.31 9.44 16.49
CA ALA A 174 15.09 10.86 16.82
C ALA A 174 16.26 11.75 16.36
#